data_AF-A0A924HQA3-F1
#
_entry.id   AF-A0A924HQA3-F1
#
_cell.length_a   1.000
_cell.length_b   1.000
_cell.length_c   1.000
_cell.angle_alpha   90.00
_cell.angle_beta   90.00
_cell.angle_gamma   90.00
#
_symmetry.space_group_name_H-M   'P 1'
#
loop_
_entity.id
_entity.type
_entity.pdbx_description
1 polymer ?
#
loop_
_entity_poly.entity_id
_entity_poly.type
_entity_poly.pdbx_seq_one_letter_code
_entity_poly.pdbx_strand_id
1 'polypeptide(L)'
;MKSTLLKIRKLNNKITKRVIELQDQGYLYDFMYLGKERFLCLQDSACFCAPDVSIKLIDQAYDQFSNCYKYIHAVETASGCKGLLLEEGILPMA
;
A
#
# COMPACT_ATOMS: atom_id res chain seq x y z
N MET A 1 11.55 -20.19 -17.89
CA MET A 1 10.65 -19.21 -17.23
C MET A 1 10.66 -19.26 -15.68
N LYS A 2 11.01 -20.37 -15.02
CA LYS A 2 11.03 -20.46 -13.53
C LYS A 2 12.09 -19.57 -12.83
N SER A 3 13.22 -19.28 -13.47
CA SER A 3 14.34 -18.54 -12.84
C SER A 3 14.06 -17.05 -12.62
N THR A 4 13.26 -16.42 -13.46
CA THR A 4 12.95 -14.98 -13.38
C THR A 4 12.03 -14.67 -12.19
N LEU A 5 11.01 -15.50 -11.94
CA LEU A 5 10.09 -15.35 -10.80
C LEU A 5 10.78 -15.53 -9.45
N LEU A 6 11.75 -16.46 -9.36
CA LEU A 6 12.55 -16.67 -8.16
C LEU A 6 13.47 -15.47 -7.85
N LYS A 7 13.97 -14.80 -8.89
CA LYS A 7 14.70 -13.53 -8.72
C LYS A 7 13.77 -12.43 -8.23
N ILE A 8 12.59 -12.26 -8.83
CA ILE A 8 11.60 -11.24 -8.42
C ILE A 8 11.21 -11.42 -6.94
N ARG A 9 10.96 -12.66 -6.48
CA ARG A 9 10.68 -12.95 -5.06
C ARG A 9 11.81 -12.57 -4.11
N LYS A 10 13.08 -12.76 -4.52
CA LYS A 10 14.24 -12.37 -3.70
C LYS A 10 14.43 -10.85 -3.64
N LEU A 11 14.12 -10.15 -4.73
CA LEU A 11 14.37 -8.72 -4.89
C LEU A 11 13.43 -7.87 -4.00
N ASN A 12 12.14 -8.22 -3.93
CA ASN A 12 11.14 -7.47 -3.16
C ASN A 12 10.82 -8.05 -1.78
N ASN A 13 11.77 -8.79 -1.20
CA ASN A 13 11.57 -9.43 0.11
C ASN A 13 11.22 -8.41 1.20
N LYS A 14 11.81 -7.21 1.19
CA LYS A 14 11.53 -6.19 2.21
C LYS A 14 10.09 -5.68 2.15
N ILE A 15 9.63 -5.25 0.97
CA ILE A 15 8.24 -4.77 0.77
C ILE A 15 7.27 -5.91 1.10
N THR A 16 7.50 -7.09 0.53
CA THR A 16 6.62 -8.25 0.72
C THR A 16 6.53 -8.64 2.19
N LYS A 17 7.65 -8.71 2.90
CA LYS A 17 7.67 -9.02 4.33
C LYS A 17 6.91 -7.97 5.13
N ARG A 18 7.11 -6.68 4.81
CA ARG A 18 6.43 -5.60 5.52
C ARG A 18 4.92 -5.62 5.30
N VAL A 19 4.46 -5.90 4.09
CA VAL A 19 3.04 -6.08 3.76
C VAL A 19 2.46 -7.26 4.55
N ILE A 20 3.15 -8.41 4.61
CA ILE A 20 2.69 -9.57 5.39
C ILE A 20 2.56 -9.21 6.88
N GLU A 21 3.57 -8.56 7.47
CA GLU A 21 3.53 -8.13 8.88
C GLU A 21 2.34 -7.20 9.18
N LEU A 22 1.97 -6.35 8.24
CA LEU A 22 0.84 -5.43 8.40
C LEU A 22 -0.51 -6.14 8.17
N GLN A 23 -0.57 -7.11 7.26
CA GLN A 23 -1.74 -7.97 7.09
C GLN A 23 -2.02 -8.80 8.34
N ASP A 24 -0.97 -9.32 8.99
CA ASP A 24 -1.08 -10.01 10.29
C ASP A 24 -1.59 -9.08 11.41
N GLN A 25 -1.47 -7.75 11.26
CA GLN A 25 -2.02 -6.74 12.17
C GLN A 25 -3.44 -6.29 11.81
N GLY A 26 -4.03 -6.85 10.74
CA GLY A 26 -5.41 -6.54 10.32
C GLY A 26 -5.54 -5.48 9.22
N TYR A 27 -4.43 -5.05 8.58
CA TYR A 27 -4.49 -4.24 7.36
C TYR A 27 -4.75 -5.15 6.15
N LEU A 28 -6.01 -5.50 5.93
CA LEU A 28 -6.43 -6.54 4.98
C LEU A 28 -6.84 -6.01 3.60
N TYR A 29 -7.07 -4.71 3.49
CA TYR A 29 -7.49 -4.07 2.24
C TYR A 29 -6.32 -3.49 1.46
N ASP A 30 -6.48 -3.34 0.15
CA ASP A 30 -5.54 -2.66 -0.73
C ASP A 30 -6.22 -1.42 -1.30
N PHE A 31 -5.53 -0.30 -1.21
CA PHE A 31 -6.02 1.00 -1.66
C PHE A 31 -5.16 1.55 -2.78
N MET A 32 -5.82 2.25 -3.71
CA MET A 32 -5.19 2.99 -4.79
C MET A 32 -5.54 4.47 -4.69
N TYR A 33 -4.54 5.35 -4.84
CA TYR A 33 -4.79 6.78 -4.94
C TYR A 33 -5.25 7.15 -6.35
N LEU A 34 -6.41 7.79 -6.47
CA LEU A 34 -6.97 8.23 -7.74
C LEU A 34 -6.69 9.70 -8.06
N GLY A 35 -5.90 10.38 -7.23
CA GLY A 35 -5.73 11.82 -7.29
C GLY A 35 -6.90 12.60 -6.68
N LYS A 36 -6.70 13.91 -6.47
CA LYS A 36 -7.71 14.81 -5.89
C LYS A 36 -8.31 14.27 -4.60
N GLU A 37 -7.47 13.74 -3.71
CA GLU A 37 -7.89 13.25 -2.40
C GLU A 37 -8.91 12.10 -2.44
N ARG A 38 -8.90 11.30 -3.51
CA ARG A 38 -9.78 10.12 -3.65
C ARG A 38 -9.00 8.81 -3.60
N PHE A 39 -9.60 7.82 -2.96
CA PHE A 39 -9.00 6.51 -2.69
C PHE A 39 -9.98 5.41 -3.08
N LEU A 40 -9.50 4.42 -3.84
CA LEU A 40 -10.27 3.26 -4.25
C LEU A 40 -9.83 2.05 -3.44
N CYS A 41 -10.75 1.41 -2.74
CA CYS A 41 -10.55 0.07 -2.19
C CYS A 41 -10.66 -0.94 -3.33
N LEU A 42 -9.64 -1.77 -3.53
CA LEU A 42 -9.56 -2.69 -4.67
C LEU A 42 -10.42 -3.94 -4.48
N GLN A 43 -10.74 -4.29 -3.23
CA GLN A 43 -11.51 -5.49 -2.88
C GLN A 43 -13.01 -5.34 -3.19
N ASP A 44 -13.59 -4.18 -2.91
CA ASP A 44 -15.03 -3.93 -3.03
C ASP A 44 -15.37 -2.79 -4.00
N SER A 45 -14.36 -2.17 -4.61
CA SER A 45 -14.51 -1.02 -5.50
C SER A 45 -15.13 0.22 -4.84
N ALA A 46 -15.15 0.29 -3.50
CA ALA A 46 -15.63 1.47 -2.79
C ALA A 46 -14.65 2.64 -2.94
N CYS A 47 -15.20 3.83 -3.18
CA CYS A 47 -14.44 5.07 -3.24
C CYS A 47 -14.60 5.85 -1.93
N PHE A 48 -13.47 6.37 -1.44
CA PHE A 48 -13.41 7.23 -0.26
C PHE A 48 -12.73 8.55 -0.61
N CYS A 49 -13.10 9.61 0.10
CA CYS A 49 -12.46 10.92 0.02
C CYS A 49 -11.58 11.17 1.25
N ALA A 50 -10.62 12.11 1.17
CA ALA A 50 -9.71 12.44 2.28
C ALA A 50 -10.39 12.59 3.65
N PRO A 51 -11.54 13.29 3.80
CA PRO A 51 -12.18 13.43 5.11
C PRO A 51 -12.62 12.11 5.75
N ASP A 52 -12.82 11.06 4.95
CA ASP A 52 -13.32 9.76 5.37
C ASP A 52 -12.19 8.73 5.54
N VAL A 53 -10.93 9.13 5.35
CA VAL A 53 -9.75 8.26 5.45
C VAL A 53 -8.65 8.90 6.28
N SER A 54 -8.08 8.14 7.20
CA SER A 54 -6.81 8.48 7.84
C SER A 54 -5.69 7.80 7.08
N ILE A 55 -4.67 8.58 6.70
CA ILE A 55 -3.50 8.07 5.97
C ILE A 55 -2.24 8.31 6.79
N LYS A 56 -1.50 7.24 7.04
CA LYS A 56 -0.25 7.30 7.79
C LYS A 56 0.87 6.61 7.01
N LEU A 57 1.97 7.30 6.79
CA LEU A 57 3.19 6.67 6.30
C LEU A 57 3.74 5.71 7.36
N ILE A 58 3.92 4.44 7.00
CA ILE A 58 4.38 3.39 7.91
C ILE A 58 5.84 3.01 7.65
N ASP A 59 6.22 2.95 6.37
CA ASP A 59 7.56 2.51 5.98
C ASP A 59 7.91 2.97 4.56
N GLN A 60 9.17 2.85 4.21
CA GLN A 60 9.67 3.00 2.85
C GLN A 60 10.62 1.86 2.50
N ALA A 61 10.58 1.39 1.26
CA ALA A 61 11.51 0.39 0.78
C ALA A 61 11.84 0.63 -0.69
N TYR A 62 13.09 0.36 -1.05
CA TYR A 62 13.53 0.41 -2.43
C TYR A 62 13.02 -0.82 -3.17
N ASP A 63 12.17 -0.61 -4.18
CA ASP A 63 11.70 -1.64 -5.11
C ASP A 63 12.74 -1.81 -6.22
N GLN A 64 13.39 -2.97 -6.21
CA GLN A 64 14.42 -3.30 -7.19
C GLN A 64 13.82 -3.64 -8.57
N PHE A 65 12.51 -3.89 -8.65
CA PHE A 65 11.83 -4.14 -9.91
C PHE A 65 11.59 -2.82 -10.67
N SER A 66 11.01 -1.83 -10.01
CA SER A 66 10.76 -0.51 -10.60
C SER A 66 11.94 0.46 -10.48
N ASN A 67 13.00 0.09 -9.76
CA ASN A 67 14.15 0.94 -9.44
C ASN A 67 13.75 2.29 -8.81
N CYS A 68 12.78 2.26 -7.91
CA CYS A 68 12.33 3.44 -7.19
C CYS A 68 11.98 3.11 -5.73
N TYR A 69 11.92 4.13 -4.89
CA TYR A 69 11.39 3.97 -3.53
C TYR A 69 9.87 3.86 -3.58
N LYS A 70 9.34 2.86 -2.88
CA LYS A 70 7.91 2.71 -2.59
C LYS A 70 7.67 3.08 -1.14
N TYR A 71 6.60 3.82 -0.93
CA TYR A 71 6.14 4.29 0.38
C TYR A 71 4.89 3.50 0.75
N ILE A 72 4.93 2.84 1.90
CA ILE A 72 3.83 2.03 2.42
C ILE A 72 3.03 2.90 3.38
N HIS A 73 1.81 3.20 3.01
CA HIS A 73 0.86 3.94 3.83
C HIS A 73 -0.18 2.97 4.40
N ALA A 74 -0.50 3.13 5.68
CA ALA A 74 -1.71 2.57 6.27
C ALA A 74 -2.87 3.52 5.97
N VAL A 75 -3.99 2.93 5.55
CA VAL A 75 -5.25 3.62 5.30
C VAL A 75 -6.28 3.04 6.26
N GLU A 76 -6.94 3.91 7.03
CA GLU A 76 -8.07 3.52 7.87
C GLU A 76 -9.28 4.39 7.50
N THR A 77 -10.38 3.77 7.10
CA THR A 77 -11.61 4.49 6.72
C THR A 77 -12.51 4.72 7.92
N ALA A 78 -13.42 5.70 7.83
CA ALA A 78 -14.46 5.93 8.85
C ALA A 78 -15.39 4.72 9.03
N SER A 79 -15.52 3.86 8.02
CA SER A 79 -16.27 2.59 8.10
C SER A 79 -15.50 1.46 8.79
N GLY A 80 -14.26 1.71 9.24
CA GLY A 80 -13.41 0.74 9.93
C GLY A 80 -12.60 -0.17 9.01
N CYS A 81 -12.60 0.06 7.70
CA CYS A 81 -11.76 -0.69 6.77
C CYS A 81 -10.30 -0.28 6.95
N LYS A 82 -9.41 -1.26 7.14
CA LYS A 82 -7.97 -1.04 7.32
C LYS A 82 -7.19 -1.69 6.19
N GLY A 83 -6.36 -0.91 5.50
CA GLY A 83 -5.60 -1.43 4.38
C GLY A 83 -4.30 -0.70 4.13
N LEU A 84 -3.66 -1.07 3.04
CA LEU A 84 -2.37 -0.56 2.62
C LEU A 84 -2.46 0.16 1.29
N LEU A 85 -1.66 1.20 1.14
CA LEU A 85 -1.50 1.95 -0.09
C LEU A 85 -0.01 2.10 -0.37
N LEU A 86 0.42 1.60 -1.53
CA LEU A 86 1.82 1.63 -1.97
C LEU A 86 1.96 2.65 -3.10
N GLU A 87 2.72 3.71 -2.86
CA GLU A 87 2.93 4.80 -3.83
C GLU A 87 4.41 5.14 -4.01
N GLU A 88 4.74 5.83 -5.11
CA GLU A 88 6.10 6.33 -5.37
C GLU A 88 6.42 7.67 -4.69
N GLY A 89 5.46 8.19 -3.92
CA GLY A 89 5.62 9.41 -3.13
C GLY A 89 4.88 9.32 -1.80
N ILE A 90 5.23 10.22 -0.90
CA ILE A 90 4.51 10.40 0.37
C ILE A 90 3.22 11.14 0.07
N LEU A 91 2.09 10.55 0.43
CA LEU A 91 0.82 11.26 0.33
C LEU A 91 0.67 12.25 1.50
N PRO A 92 0.09 13.45 1.25
CA PRO A 92 -0.22 14.37 2.33
C PRO A 92 -1.12 13.66 3.34
N MET A 93 -0.85 13.87 4.63
CA MET A 93 -1.66 13.28 5.69
C MET A 93 -3.08 13.86 5.57
N ALA A 94 -4.02 13.02 5.15
CA ALA A 94 -5.45 13.29 5.19
C ALA A 94 -5.97 13.14 6.62
#